data_AF-A0AA88SL11-F1
#
_entry.id   AF-A0AA88SL11-F1
#
_cell.length_a   1.000
_cell.length_b   1.000
_cell.length_c   1.000
_cell.angle_alpha   90.00
_cell.angle_beta   90.00
_cell.angle_gamma   90.00
#
_symmetry.space_group_name_H-M   'P 1'
#
loop_
_entity.id
_entity.type
_entity.pdbx_description
1 polymer ?
#
loop_
_entity_poly.entity_id
_entity_poly.type
_entity_poly.pdbx_seq_one_letter_code
_entity_poly.pdbx_strand_id
1 'polypeptide(L)'
;MKCILGLLVLLAVSAWTEAWVVKRQRGDNNDLSVSELLERANRNLNPVQGGVQIQGDIAVSNNSDTDSCVQDGCKWPKSSDGNVYVPYLISNSYSSEHRAVITSAMNSISSSECVSFIPRTTETDYIHIQSLDGCYSFMGRQGNAQTVSLNSNDCIHFGIVQHELLHVLGFDHEHRRSDRDQYVQVQMHNVLSDMENNFNKINSLNEATPYDHNSIMHNRAFSKNMNPTLVAASNPKILVIAVNNSLPRDFSRTNLVYCSN
;
A
#
# COMPACT_ATOMS: atom_id res chain seq x y z
N MET A 1 27.39 -71.58 -29.38
CA MET A 1 26.09 -72.22 -29.08
C MET A 1 25.55 -71.59 -27.79
N LYS A 2 24.46 -70.79 -27.89
CA LYS A 2 23.54 -70.31 -26.81
C LYS A 2 24.15 -69.45 -25.66
N CYS A 3 23.54 -68.40 -25.12
CA CYS A 3 22.17 -67.88 -25.12
C CYS A 3 22.16 -66.36 -24.87
N ILE A 4 21.14 -65.71 -25.40
CA ILE A 4 20.71 -64.32 -25.19
C ILE A 4 20.01 -64.20 -23.83
N LEU A 5 20.13 -63.05 -23.15
CA LEU A 5 19.12 -62.35 -22.33
C LEU A 5 19.87 -61.11 -21.75
N GLY A 6 19.66 -59.87 -22.18
CA GLY A 6 18.42 -59.11 -22.13
C GLY A 6 18.30 -58.41 -20.78
N LEU A 7 18.90 -57.21 -20.60
CA LEU A 7 18.64 -56.38 -19.42
C LEU A 7 18.59 -54.88 -19.75
N LEU A 8 17.34 -54.40 -19.85
CA LEU A 8 16.76 -53.11 -19.49
C LEU A 8 17.70 -51.92 -19.21
N VAL A 9 17.53 -50.90 -20.05
CA VAL A 9 17.90 -49.50 -19.80
C VAL A 9 17.04 -48.96 -18.64
N LEU A 10 17.69 -48.50 -17.57
CA LEU A 10 17.09 -47.67 -16.52
C LEU A 10 17.94 -46.42 -16.36
N LEU A 11 17.64 -45.40 -17.16
CA LEU A 11 18.10 -44.03 -16.91
C LEU A 11 17.18 -43.41 -15.85
N ALA A 12 17.57 -43.53 -14.58
CA ALA A 12 16.98 -42.74 -13.51
C ALA A 12 17.62 -41.34 -13.53
N VAL A 13 17.00 -40.40 -14.24
CA VAL A 13 17.32 -38.97 -14.08
C VAL A 13 16.57 -38.51 -12.83
N SER A 14 17.27 -38.43 -11.70
CA SER A 14 16.75 -37.71 -10.54
C SER A 14 16.80 -36.22 -10.87
N ALA A 15 15.65 -35.64 -11.18
CA ALA A 15 15.48 -34.20 -11.25
C ALA A 15 15.45 -33.66 -9.82
N TRP A 16 16.61 -33.19 -9.35
CA TRP A 16 16.70 -32.40 -8.12
C TRP A 16 16.02 -31.06 -8.40
N THR A 17 14.81 -30.88 -7.88
CA THR A 17 14.17 -29.56 -7.83
C THR A 17 14.75 -28.83 -6.62
N GLU A 18 15.89 -28.17 -6.82
CA GLU A 18 16.35 -27.14 -5.88
C GLU A 18 15.34 -25.99 -5.94
N ALA A 19 14.45 -25.94 -4.95
CA ALA A 19 13.67 -24.75 -4.67
C ALA A 19 14.68 -23.62 -4.36
N TRP A 20 14.78 -22.64 -5.25
CA TRP A 20 15.58 -21.44 -5.03
C TRP A 20 15.04 -20.69 -3.80
N VAL A 21 15.58 -21.01 -2.62
CA VAL A 21 15.49 -20.12 -1.47
C VAL A 21 16.53 -19.03 -1.69
N VAL A 22 16.09 -17.91 -2.25
CA VAL A 22 16.93 -16.71 -2.36
C VAL A 22 17.27 -16.25 -0.94
N LYS A 23 18.52 -16.48 -0.51
CA LYS A 23 19.09 -15.86 0.70
C LYS A 23 19.30 -14.38 0.41
N ARG A 24 18.37 -13.54 0.90
CA ARG A 24 18.42 -12.07 0.85
C ARG A 24 19.70 -11.57 1.56
N GLN A 25 20.60 -10.92 0.84
CA GLN A 25 21.70 -10.15 1.46
C GLN A 25 21.24 -8.71 1.72
N ARG A 26 21.58 -8.21 2.90
CA ARG A 26 21.20 -6.90 3.44
C ARG A 26 22.10 -5.83 2.78
N GLY A 27 21.60 -5.08 1.80
CA GLY A 27 22.42 -4.03 1.18
C GLY A 27 21.77 -3.11 0.15
N ASP A 28 20.84 -3.57 -0.69
CA ASP A 28 20.27 -2.73 -1.75
C ASP A 28 18.82 -2.34 -1.44
N ASN A 29 18.53 -1.04 -1.36
CA ASN A 29 17.16 -0.52 -1.21
C ASN A 29 16.28 -0.85 -2.44
N ASN A 30 16.88 -1.24 -3.57
CA ASN A 30 16.17 -1.60 -4.80
C ASN A 30 15.36 -2.91 -4.71
N ASP A 31 15.55 -3.72 -3.66
CA ASP A 31 14.88 -5.02 -3.48
C ASP A 31 13.83 -5.03 -2.35
N LEU A 32 13.52 -3.87 -1.77
CA LEU A 32 12.53 -3.73 -0.71
C LEU A 32 11.15 -3.49 -1.29
N SER A 33 10.15 -4.08 -0.65
CA SER A 33 8.74 -3.78 -0.91
C SER A 33 8.36 -2.39 -0.41
N VAL A 34 7.31 -1.80 -0.98
CA VAL A 34 6.75 -0.51 -0.53
C VAL A 34 6.46 -0.52 0.98
N SER A 35 5.89 -1.62 1.49
CA SER A 35 5.63 -1.77 2.92
C SER A 35 6.92 -1.80 3.77
N GLU A 36 8.00 -2.45 3.29
CA GLU A 36 9.29 -2.44 3.99
C GLU A 36 9.94 -1.04 4.00
N LEU A 37 9.74 -0.26 2.93
CA LEU A 37 10.20 1.13 2.87
C LEU A 37 9.39 2.04 3.81
N LEU A 38 8.06 1.93 3.80
CA LEU A 38 7.17 2.64 4.72
C LEU A 38 7.49 2.33 6.19
N GLU A 39 7.69 1.05 6.53
CA GLU A 39 8.06 0.66 7.89
C GLU A 39 9.39 1.32 8.32
N ARG A 40 10.35 1.46 7.41
CA ARG A 40 11.63 2.12 7.71
C ARG A 40 11.46 3.62 7.90
N ALA A 41 10.73 4.28 6.99
CA ALA A 41 10.49 5.71 7.03
C ALA A 41 9.69 6.13 8.27
N ASN A 42 8.75 5.31 8.73
CA ASN A 42 7.86 5.63 9.84
C ASN A 42 8.26 4.99 11.19
N ARG A 43 9.35 4.20 11.26
CA ARG A 43 9.71 3.41 12.46
C ARG A 43 9.75 4.21 13.77
N ASN A 44 10.20 5.45 13.70
CA ASN A 44 10.35 6.34 14.86
C ASN A 44 9.52 7.62 14.69
N LEU A 45 8.47 7.56 13.87
CA LEU A 45 7.60 8.70 13.65
C LEU A 45 6.91 9.07 14.98
N ASN A 46 6.92 10.36 15.33
CA ASN A 46 6.12 10.84 16.45
C ASN A 46 4.64 10.62 16.09
N PRO A 47 3.88 9.88 16.93
CA PRO A 47 2.48 9.55 16.65
C PRO A 47 1.56 10.76 16.62
N VAL A 48 2.04 11.95 17.01
CA VAL A 48 1.30 13.21 16.87
C VAL A 48 2.11 14.21 16.05
N GLN A 49 1.58 14.58 14.89
CA GLN A 49 2.17 15.57 13.97
C GLN A 49 1.27 16.79 13.89
N GLY A 50 1.72 17.94 14.40
CA GLY A 50 0.95 19.19 14.34
C GLY A 50 -0.45 19.11 14.99
N GLY A 51 -0.62 18.25 16.00
CA GLY A 51 -1.91 18.00 16.68
C GLY A 51 -2.78 16.93 16.03
N VAL A 52 -2.30 16.27 14.97
CA VAL A 52 -2.98 15.17 14.28
C VAL A 52 -2.36 13.84 14.70
N GLN A 53 -3.21 12.87 15.07
CA GLN A 53 -2.78 11.51 15.39
C GLN A 53 -2.43 10.75 14.10
N ILE A 54 -1.27 10.11 14.07
CA ILE A 54 -0.81 9.24 12.99
C ILE A 54 -0.84 7.78 13.48
N GLN A 55 -1.50 6.92 12.72
CA GLN A 55 -1.59 5.47 12.95
C GLN A 55 -0.86 4.76 11.81
N GLY A 56 0.43 4.47 12.00
CA GLY A 56 1.29 3.98 10.93
C GLY A 56 1.62 5.05 9.91
N ASP A 57 0.84 5.07 8.83
CA ASP A 57 0.88 5.99 7.68
C ASP A 57 -0.49 6.66 7.43
N ILE A 58 -1.49 6.44 8.31
CA ILE A 58 -2.80 7.09 8.21
C ILE A 58 -2.93 8.20 9.25
N ALA A 59 -3.22 9.41 8.80
CA ALA A 59 -3.58 10.54 9.66
C ALA A 59 -5.08 10.53 9.99
N VAL A 60 -5.43 10.68 11.28
CA VAL A 60 -6.81 10.55 11.77
C VAL A 60 -7.34 11.89 12.30
N SER A 61 -8.47 12.33 11.74
CA SER A 61 -9.23 13.52 12.14
C SER A 61 -10.43 13.13 13.03
N ASN A 62 -10.17 12.85 14.32
CA ASN A 62 -11.17 12.51 15.36
C ASN A 62 -11.97 11.18 15.18
N ASN A 63 -11.57 10.15 15.94
CA ASN A 63 -12.35 9.01 16.47
C ASN A 63 -13.40 8.30 15.58
N SER A 64 -13.04 7.88 14.36
CA SER A 64 -13.81 6.82 13.67
C SER A 64 -12.90 5.89 12.86
N ASP A 65 -12.10 5.07 13.56
CA ASP A 65 -11.18 4.09 12.94
C ASP A 65 -11.86 2.76 12.55
N THR A 66 -13.19 2.66 12.68
CA THR A 66 -13.93 1.39 12.54
C THR A 66 -14.60 1.19 11.19
N ASP A 67 -14.83 2.27 10.43
CA ASP A 67 -15.63 2.24 9.21
C ASP A 67 -14.82 2.71 7.98
N SER A 68 -15.25 2.24 6.81
CA SER A 68 -14.54 2.43 5.55
C SER A 68 -14.89 3.79 4.93
N CYS A 69 -13.89 4.65 4.71
CA CYS A 69 -14.08 5.96 4.10
C CYS A 69 -14.91 5.95 2.79
N VAL A 70 -14.65 4.95 1.95
CA VAL A 70 -15.36 4.75 0.68
C VAL A 70 -16.86 4.55 0.88
N GLN A 71 -17.28 3.95 2.00
CA GLN A 71 -18.69 3.77 2.35
C GLN A 71 -19.29 4.97 3.07
N ASP A 72 -18.51 5.64 3.92
CA ASP A 72 -19.00 6.74 4.77
C ASP A 72 -19.09 8.08 4.04
N GLY A 73 -18.74 8.12 2.76
CA GLY A 73 -18.95 9.29 1.90
C GLY A 73 -17.82 10.32 1.93
N CYS A 74 -16.61 9.99 2.41
CA CYS A 74 -15.43 10.85 2.29
C CYS A 74 -14.70 10.75 0.95
N LYS A 75 -15.40 10.36 -0.11
CA LYS A 75 -14.85 10.37 -1.48
C LYS A 75 -14.64 11.80 -1.98
N TRP A 76 -13.71 11.96 -2.92
CA TRP A 76 -13.64 13.17 -3.74
C TRP A 76 -14.88 13.27 -4.64
N PRO A 77 -15.45 14.47 -4.81
CA PRO A 77 -16.67 14.64 -5.58
C PRO A 77 -16.43 14.41 -7.08
N LYS A 78 -17.42 13.78 -7.73
CA LYS A 78 -17.48 13.68 -9.19
C LYS A 78 -17.97 15.01 -9.77
N SER A 79 -17.22 15.53 -10.73
CA SER A 79 -17.54 16.70 -11.54
C SER A 79 -18.65 16.39 -12.54
N SER A 80 -19.24 17.44 -13.14
CA SER A 80 -20.36 17.34 -14.08
C SER A 80 -20.03 16.58 -15.38
N ASP A 81 -18.75 16.49 -15.72
CA ASP A 81 -18.23 15.75 -16.87
C ASP A 81 -17.97 14.27 -16.56
N GLY A 82 -18.28 13.82 -15.35
CA GLY A 82 -18.12 12.43 -14.92
C GLY A 82 -16.74 12.11 -14.32
N ASN A 83 -15.81 13.06 -14.36
CA ASN A 83 -14.46 12.91 -13.82
C ASN A 83 -14.39 13.32 -12.34
N VAL A 84 -13.35 12.88 -11.66
CA VAL A 84 -13.04 13.17 -10.26
C VAL A 84 -11.69 13.86 -10.24
N TYR A 85 -11.68 15.12 -9.83
CA TYR A 85 -10.47 15.92 -9.77
C TYR A 85 -9.98 16.02 -8.34
N VAL A 86 -8.69 15.72 -8.14
CA VAL A 86 -8.00 15.90 -6.86
C VAL A 86 -6.99 17.04 -7.02
N PRO A 87 -7.33 18.28 -6.61
CA PRO A 87 -6.42 19.40 -6.71
C PRO A 87 -5.22 19.21 -5.77
N TYR A 88 -4.02 19.56 -6.22
CA TYR A 88 -2.80 19.40 -5.43
C TYR A 88 -1.89 20.64 -5.44
N LEU A 89 -1.14 20.80 -4.35
CA LEU A 89 0.00 21.72 -4.24
C LEU A 89 1.24 20.92 -3.78
N ILE A 90 2.38 21.14 -4.44
CA ILE A 90 3.67 20.53 -4.02
C ILE A 90 4.55 21.62 -3.42
N SER A 91 4.98 21.43 -2.17
CA SER A 91 5.87 22.34 -1.44
C SER A 91 7.14 22.69 -2.24
N ASN A 92 7.58 23.95 -2.14
CA ASN A 92 8.82 24.42 -2.77
C ASN A 92 10.10 23.80 -2.16
N SER A 93 9.98 23.05 -1.07
CA SER A 93 11.09 22.30 -0.47
C SER A 93 11.57 21.11 -1.32
N TYR A 94 10.75 20.62 -2.26
CA TYR A 94 11.13 19.51 -3.12
C TYR A 94 11.97 19.94 -4.32
N SER A 95 13.02 19.18 -4.63
CA SER A 95 13.81 19.35 -5.85
C SER A 95 13.01 19.00 -7.11
N SER A 96 13.57 19.31 -8.28
CA SER A 96 13.01 18.92 -9.59
C SER A 96 12.81 17.42 -9.71
N GLU A 97 13.75 16.63 -9.19
CA GLU A 97 13.74 15.17 -9.25
C GLU A 97 12.63 14.62 -8.34
N HIS A 98 12.50 15.15 -7.13
CA HIS A 98 11.41 14.75 -6.24
C HIS A 98 10.03 15.06 -6.84
N ARG A 99 9.88 16.26 -7.41
CA ARG A 99 8.66 16.66 -8.11
C ARG A 99 8.34 15.72 -9.26
N ALA A 100 9.33 15.32 -10.05
CA ALA A 100 9.14 14.40 -11.16
C ALA A 100 8.61 13.03 -10.71
N VAL A 101 9.13 12.47 -9.60
CA VAL A 101 8.62 11.22 -9.02
C VAL A 101 7.18 11.38 -8.54
N ILE A 102 6.87 12.46 -7.82
CA ILE A 102 5.52 12.74 -7.31
C ILE A 102 4.52 12.86 -8.46
N THR A 103 4.84 13.67 -9.48
CA THR A 103 3.96 13.85 -10.64
C THR A 103 3.83 12.58 -11.48
N SER A 104 4.88 11.76 -11.56
CA SER A 104 4.81 10.48 -12.26
C SER A 104 3.85 9.51 -11.57
N ALA A 105 3.89 9.45 -10.23
CA ALA A 105 2.94 8.64 -9.46
C ALA A 105 1.49 9.13 -9.64
N MET A 106 1.25 10.44 -9.56
CA MET A 106 -0.05 11.05 -9.85
C MET A 106 -0.57 10.69 -11.25
N ASN A 107 0.29 10.81 -12.27
CA ASN A 107 -0.06 10.50 -13.66
C ASN A 107 -0.37 9.01 -13.84
N SER A 108 0.35 8.14 -13.12
CA SER A 108 0.10 6.70 -13.18
C SER A 108 -1.28 6.32 -12.64
N ILE A 109 -1.73 6.96 -11.56
CA ILE A 109 -3.09 6.78 -11.04
C ILE A 109 -4.09 7.45 -11.97
N SER A 110 -3.77 8.62 -12.53
CA SER A 110 -4.65 9.34 -13.47
C SER A 110 -4.80 8.65 -14.83
N SER A 111 -4.05 7.58 -15.08
CA SER A 111 -4.34 6.66 -16.19
C SER A 111 -5.62 5.84 -15.96
N SER A 112 -6.14 5.83 -14.72
CA SER A 112 -7.52 5.46 -14.43
C SER A 112 -8.44 6.54 -15.01
N GLU A 113 -9.29 6.18 -15.97
CA GLU A 113 -9.88 7.11 -16.94
C GLU A 113 -10.68 8.28 -16.35
N CYS A 114 -11.17 8.18 -15.11
CA CYS A 114 -11.98 9.24 -14.50
C CYS A 114 -11.32 9.98 -13.33
N VAL A 115 -10.22 9.50 -12.74
CA VAL A 115 -9.57 10.20 -11.61
C VAL A 115 -8.39 10.99 -12.15
N SER A 116 -8.25 12.25 -11.76
CA SER A 116 -7.13 13.08 -12.21
C SER A 116 -6.62 14.00 -11.12
N PHE A 117 -5.32 13.95 -10.88
CA PHE A 117 -4.64 14.93 -10.02
C PHE A 117 -4.32 16.18 -10.83
N ILE A 118 -4.82 17.33 -10.39
CA ILE A 118 -4.66 18.60 -11.12
C ILE A 118 -3.92 19.64 -10.26
N PRO A 119 -3.05 20.49 -10.84
CA PRO A 119 -2.47 21.60 -10.11
C PRO A 119 -3.58 22.50 -9.57
N ARG A 120 -3.55 22.76 -8.27
CA ARG A 120 -4.52 23.63 -7.63
C ARG A 120 -4.43 25.06 -8.18
N THR A 121 -5.61 25.66 -8.38
CA THR A 121 -5.79 27.08 -8.66
C THR A 121 -6.53 27.77 -7.50
N THR A 122 -7.83 27.54 -7.37
CA THR A 122 -8.75 28.24 -6.45
C THR A 122 -9.59 27.28 -5.62
N GLU A 123 -9.42 25.97 -5.83
CA GLU A 123 -10.20 24.93 -5.18
C GLU A 123 -9.99 24.99 -3.65
N THR A 124 -11.09 24.87 -2.90
CA THR A 124 -11.07 24.91 -1.43
C THR A 124 -10.49 23.62 -0.88
N ASP A 125 -10.93 22.49 -1.42
CA ASP A 125 -10.46 21.16 -1.03
C ASP A 125 -9.29 20.76 -1.92
N TYR A 126 -8.15 20.45 -1.31
CA TYR A 126 -6.95 20.06 -2.04
C TYR A 126 -5.97 19.33 -1.13
N ILE A 127 -5.08 18.54 -1.75
CA ILE A 127 -3.94 17.96 -1.03
C ILE A 127 -2.73 18.89 -1.08
N HIS A 128 -2.08 19.08 0.06
CA HIS A 128 -0.81 19.78 0.16
C HIS A 128 0.30 18.78 0.48
N ILE A 129 1.14 18.53 -0.52
CA ILE A 129 2.26 17.58 -0.43
C ILE A 129 3.45 18.31 0.16
N GLN A 130 3.86 17.86 1.35
CA GLN A 130 4.87 18.51 2.18
C GLN A 130 5.92 17.51 2.67
N SER A 131 7.15 17.97 2.81
CA SER A 131 8.22 17.15 3.38
C SER A 131 8.24 17.33 4.90
N LEU A 132 7.34 16.62 5.59
CA LEU A 132 7.34 16.51 7.05
C LEU A 132 8.05 15.22 7.48
N ASP A 133 8.02 14.90 8.77
CA ASP A 133 8.56 13.64 9.27
C ASP A 133 7.66 12.47 8.85
N GLY A 134 8.25 11.43 8.25
CA GLY A 134 7.54 10.23 7.80
C GLY A 134 6.73 10.37 6.50
N CYS A 135 6.12 9.25 6.11
CA CYS A 135 5.22 9.09 4.97
C CYS A 135 3.82 8.85 5.50
N TYR A 136 2.88 9.75 5.26
CA TYR A 136 1.50 9.54 5.70
C TYR A 136 0.52 10.44 4.95
N SER A 137 -0.75 10.07 5.00
CA SER A 137 -1.84 10.85 4.43
C SER A 137 -3.14 10.64 5.19
N PHE A 138 -4.08 11.57 5.02
CA PHE A 138 -5.45 11.33 5.45
C PHE A 138 -6.17 10.39 4.49
N MET A 139 -7.12 9.62 5.02
CA MET A 139 -7.96 8.75 4.22
C MET A 139 -9.12 9.54 3.59
N GLY A 140 -9.18 9.60 2.26
CA GLY A 140 -10.22 10.32 1.53
C GLY A 140 -10.16 11.84 1.67
N ARG A 141 -11.20 12.51 1.18
CA ARG A 141 -11.38 13.97 1.25
C ARG A 141 -11.77 14.41 2.66
N GLN A 142 -10.95 15.26 3.26
CA GLN A 142 -11.18 15.82 4.60
C GLN A 142 -11.97 17.14 4.59
N GLY A 143 -11.97 17.83 3.45
CA GLY A 143 -12.45 19.21 3.34
C GLY A 143 -11.36 20.22 3.68
N ASN A 144 -11.30 21.32 2.93
CA ASN A 144 -10.19 22.28 2.92
C ASN A 144 -8.84 21.63 2.53
N ALA A 145 -7.73 22.28 2.87
CA ALA A 145 -6.39 21.76 2.68
C ALA A 145 -6.14 20.55 3.59
N GLN A 146 -5.74 19.41 3.02
CA GLN A 146 -5.27 18.24 3.77
C GLN A 146 -3.82 17.92 3.45
N THR A 147 -3.04 17.53 4.45
CA THR A 147 -1.61 17.25 4.26
C THR A 147 -1.40 15.83 3.74
N VAL A 148 -0.45 15.69 2.81
CA VAL A 148 0.21 14.43 2.48
C VAL A 148 1.69 14.61 2.80
N SER A 149 2.18 13.91 3.82
CA SER A 149 3.60 13.95 4.18
C SER A 149 4.37 12.97 3.32
N LEU A 150 5.34 13.47 2.58
CA LEU A 150 6.33 12.67 1.89
C LEU A 150 7.70 13.22 2.24
N ASN A 151 8.31 12.73 3.33
CA ASN A 151 9.67 13.10 3.69
C ASN A 151 10.60 12.99 2.47
N SER A 152 11.34 14.07 2.18
CA SER A 152 12.17 14.14 0.97
C SER A 152 13.28 13.09 0.90
N ASN A 153 13.71 12.56 2.05
CA ASN A 153 14.82 11.62 2.11
C ASN A 153 14.35 10.16 2.02
N ASP A 154 13.19 9.85 2.62
CA ASP A 154 12.77 8.46 2.85
C ASP A 154 11.46 8.06 2.13
N CYS A 155 10.66 9.03 1.65
CA CYS A 155 9.33 8.75 1.10
C CYS A 155 9.22 8.95 -0.41
N ILE A 156 10.25 9.51 -1.07
CA ILE A 156 10.21 9.82 -2.51
C ILE A 156 10.57 8.60 -3.35
N HIS A 157 9.77 7.56 -3.17
CA HIS A 157 9.77 6.34 -3.96
C HIS A 157 8.43 6.26 -4.70
N PHE A 158 8.46 5.94 -6.00
CA PHE A 158 7.25 5.90 -6.83
C PHE A 158 6.08 5.13 -6.18
N GLY A 159 6.36 3.94 -5.63
CA GLY A 159 5.35 3.13 -4.95
C GLY A 159 4.85 3.70 -3.61
N ILE A 160 5.71 4.36 -2.82
CA ILE A 160 5.27 5.03 -1.59
C ILE A 160 4.34 6.19 -1.94
N VAL A 161 4.70 7.00 -2.94
CA VAL A 161 3.83 8.09 -3.38
C VAL A 161 2.48 7.56 -3.86
N GLN A 162 2.46 6.47 -4.61
CA GLN A 162 1.20 5.84 -5.02
C GLN A 162 0.37 5.34 -3.83
N HIS A 163 1.01 4.72 -2.84
CA HIS A 163 0.35 4.27 -1.61
C HIS A 163 -0.36 5.42 -0.89
N GLU A 164 0.35 6.52 -0.64
CA GLU A 164 -0.23 7.70 0.01
C GLU A 164 -1.32 8.37 -0.83
N LEU A 165 -1.19 8.35 -2.17
CA LEU A 165 -2.23 8.88 -3.05
C LEU A 165 -3.47 7.97 -3.10
N LEU A 166 -3.34 6.66 -2.88
CA LEU A 166 -4.49 5.77 -2.73
C LEU A 166 -5.22 5.99 -1.40
N HIS A 167 -4.50 6.27 -0.31
CA HIS A 167 -5.11 6.75 0.93
C HIS A 167 -5.89 8.05 0.70
N VAL A 168 -5.34 9.02 -0.04
CA VAL A 168 -6.06 10.25 -0.44
C VAL A 168 -7.37 9.94 -1.18
N LEU A 169 -7.42 8.85 -1.96
CA LEU A 169 -8.63 8.40 -2.66
C LEU A 169 -9.59 7.59 -1.77
N GLY A 170 -9.24 7.33 -0.51
CA GLY A 170 -10.08 6.68 0.48
C GLY A 170 -9.82 5.18 0.67
N PHE A 171 -8.75 4.64 0.08
CA PHE A 171 -8.40 3.24 0.24
C PHE A 171 -7.71 3.00 1.59
N ASP A 172 -8.21 2.02 2.33
CA ASP A 172 -7.56 1.49 3.54
C ASP A 172 -6.58 0.37 3.15
N HIS A 173 -5.76 -0.09 4.10
CA HIS A 173 -4.84 -1.19 3.88
C HIS A 173 -5.57 -2.51 3.63
N GLU A 174 -5.02 -3.30 2.70
CA GLU A 174 -5.61 -4.57 2.28
C GLU A 174 -5.77 -5.57 3.43
N HIS A 175 -4.83 -5.56 4.37
CA HIS A 175 -4.82 -6.47 5.53
C HIS A 175 -5.86 -6.13 6.62
N ARG A 176 -6.55 -4.99 6.49
CA ARG A 176 -7.67 -4.58 7.36
C ARG A 176 -9.04 -4.95 6.80
N ARG A 177 -9.13 -5.55 5.60
CA ARG A 177 -10.41 -6.00 5.03
C ARG A 177 -11.18 -6.93 5.96
N SER A 178 -12.51 -6.87 5.88
CA SER A 178 -13.44 -7.71 6.64
C SER A 178 -13.22 -9.22 6.42
N ASP A 179 -12.77 -9.61 5.21
CA ASP A 179 -12.52 -10.99 4.77
C ASP A 179 -11.07 -11.47 4.95
N ARG A 180 -10.16 -10.63 5.46
CA ARG A 180 -8.70 -10.88 5.45
C ARG A 180 -8.30 -12.20 6.11
N ASP A 181 -9.02 -12.66 7.13
CA ASP A 181 -8.69 -13.90 7.87
C ASP A 181 -8.80 -15.17 7.01
N GLN A 182 -9.45 -15.09 5.84
CA GLN A 182 -9.48 -16.16 4.85
C GLN A 182 -8.16 -16.28 4.07
N TYR A 183 -7.34 -15.22 4.08
CA TYR A 183 -6.16 -15.07 3.22
C TYR A 183 -4.87 -14.94 4.03
N VAL A 184 -4.91 -14.23 5.16
CA VAL A 184 -3.75 -13.95 6.01
C VAL A 184 -4.06 -14.16 7.49
N GLN A 185 -3.02 -14.46 8.26
CA GLN A 185 -3.08 -14.54 9.73
C GLN A 185 -2.15 -13.51 10.35
N VAL A 186 -2.66 -12.78 11.35
CA VAL A 186 -1.87 -11.82 12.12
C VAL A 186 -1.10 -12.54 13.22
N GLN A 187 0.22 -12.43 13.16
CA GLN A 187 1.14 -12.94 14.18
C GLN A 187 1.29 -11.88 15.29
N MET A 188 0.26 -11.73 16.12
CA MET A 188 0.20 -10.70 17.19
C MET A 188 1.43 -10.71 18.11
N HIS A 189 2.05 -11.87 18.33
CA HIS A 189 3.27 -11.99 19.13
C HIS A 189 4.49 -11.27 18.51
N ASN A 190 4.47 -10.96 17.20
CA ASN A 190 5.50 -10.17 16.51
C ASN A 190 5.15 -8.68 16.41
N VAL A 191 3.92 -8.29 16.75
CA VAL A 191 3.45 -6.90 16.66
C VAL A 191 4.05 -6.09 17.83
N LEU A 192 4.46 -4.85 17.53
CA LEU A 192 4.85 -3.81 18.48
C LEU A 192 3.69 -3.51 19.44
N SER A 193 4.02 -3.32 20.71
CA SER A 193 3.01 -2.89 21.68
C SER A 193 2.45 -1.52 21.29
N ASP A 194 1.15 -1.34 21.50
CA ASP A 194 0.33 -0.18 21.12
C ASP A 194 0.09 -0.03 19.60
N MET A 195 0.53 -1.00 18.80
CA MET A 195 0.30 -1.04 17.34
C MET A 195 -0.72 -2.10 16.92
N GLU A 196 -1.29 -2.85 17.86
CA GLU A 196 -2.26 -3.93 17.61
C GLU A 196 -3.50 -3.42 16.87
N ASN A 197 -3.92 -2.18 17.16
CA ASN A 197 -5.11 -1.58 16.54
C ASN A 197 -4.97 -1.37 15.03
N ASN A 198 -3.75 -1.23 14.49
CA ASN A 198 -3.51 -1.13 13.06
C ASN A 198 -3.92 -2.42 12.30
N PHE A 199 -4.07 -3.54 13.01
CA PHE A 199 -4.52 -4.82 12.43
C PHE A 199 -6.02 -5.09 12.63
N ASN A 200 -6.75 -4.17 13.26
CA ASN A 200 -8.20 -4.28 13.42
C ASN A 200 -8.87 -4.27 12.06
N LYS A 201 -9.77 -5.22 11.84
CA LYS A 201 -10.56 -5.28 10.61
C LYS A 201 -11.53 -4.11 10.58
N ILE A 202 -11.69 -3.50 9.42
CA ILE A 202 -12.72 -2.51 9.14
C ILE A 202 -13.96 -3.18 8.57
N ASN A 203 -15.13 -2.56 8.76
CA ASN A 203 -16.35 -2.98 8.10
C ASN A 203 -16.33 -2.56 6.62
N SER A 204 -15.57 -3.29 5.80
CA SER A 204 -15.44 -3.03 4.37
C SER A 204 -16.42 -3.85 3.53
N LEU A 205 -17.06 -3.22 2.54
CA LEU A 205 -17.69 -3.87 1.39
C LEU A 205 -16.66 -4.45 0.42
N ASN A 206 -15.37 -4.36 0.79
CA ASN A 206 -14.25 -4.91 0.04
C ASN A 206 -14.14 -4.33 -1.38
N GLU A 207 -14.83 -3.19 -1.60
CA GLU A 207 -14.93 -2.46 -2.85
C GLU A 207 -15.27 -3.37 -4.03
N ALA A 208 -16.02 -4.44 -3.75
CA ALA A 208 -16.39 -5.51 -4.67
C ALA A 208 -15.21 -6.19 -5.40
N THR A 209 -14.00 -6.20 -4.81
CA THR A 209 -12.81 -6.88 -5.37
C THR A 209 -12.37 -8.07 -4.52
N PRO A 210 -11.74 -9.10 -5.12
CA PRO A 210 -11.04 -10.15 -4.39
C PRO A 210 -9.87 -9.59 -3.56
N TYR A 211 -9.47 -10.31 -2.51
CA TYR A 211 -8.28 -9.99 -1.72
C TYR A 211 -7.00 -10.06 -2.59
N ASP A 212 -6.16 -9.03 -2.51
CA ASP A 212 -4.93 -8.92 -3.27
C ASP A 212 -3.68 -8.90 -2.38
N HIS A 213 -3.05 -10.07 -2.22
CA HIS A 213 -1.76 -10.22 -1.53
C HIS A 213 -0.63 -9.32 -2.05
N ASN A 214 -0.75 -8.86 -3.30
CA ASN A 214 0.26 -8.04 -3.95
C ASN A 214 -0.12 -6.54 -3.95
N SER A 215 -1.31 -6.17 -3.47
CA SER A 215 -1.76 -4.77 -3.45
C SER A 215 -0.69 -3.88 -2.83
N ILE A 216 -0.50 -2.69 -3.40
CA ILE A 216 0.40 -1.70 -2.82
C ILE A 216 -0.07 -1.24 -1.44
N MET A 217 -1.36 -1.43 -1.14
CA MET A 217 -1.99 -1.18 0.17
C MET A 217 -1.80 -2.33 1.16
N HIS A 218 -1.14 -3.43 0.78
CA HIS A 218 -0.90 -4.55 1.68
C HIS A 218 0.30 -4.30 2.61
N ASN A 219 0.05 -3.69 3.75
CA ASN A 219 1.07 -3.35 4.76
C ASN A 219 1.44 -4.55 5.67
N ARG A 220 2.74 -4.75 5.94
CA ARG A 220 3.33 -5.75 6.86
C ARG A 220 4.11 -5.08 8.01
N ALA A 221 3.80 -3.83 8.32
CA ALA A 221 4.50 -3.02 9.30
C ALA A 221 4.34 -3.53 10.75
N PHE A 222 4.92 -2.74 11.66
CA PHE A 222 4.79 -2.85 13.12
C PHE A 222 5.45 -4.08 13.74
N SER A 223 6.51 -4.62 13.12
CA SER A 223 7.26 -5.74 13.69
C SER A 223 8.21 -5.28 14.80
N LYS A 224 8.10 -5.88 15.99
CA LYS A 224 9.02 -5.59 17.11
C LYS A 224 10.34 -6.34 17.05
N ASN A 225 10.43 -7.36 16.21
CA ASN A 225 11.55 -8.30 16.16
C ASN A 225 12.03 -8.60 14.73
N MET A 226 11.57 -7.82 13.74
CA MET A 226 11.79 -8.04 12.30
C MET A 226 11.23 -9.37 11.77
N ASN A 227 10.46 -10.12 12.57
CA ASN A 227 9.71 -11.26 12.08
C ASN A 227 8.40 -10.80 11.44
N PRO A 228 7.83 -11.59 10.52
CA PRO A 228 6.58 -11.23 9.85
C PRO A 228 5.42 -11.07 10.83
N THR A 229 4.70 -9.95 10.73
CA THR A 229 3.42 -9.72 11.42
C THR A 229 2.24 -10.33 10.67
N LEU A 230 2.38 -10.58 9.36
CA LEU A 230 1.38 -11.23 8.51
C LEU A 230 1.99 -12.44 7.77
N VAL A 231 1.28 -13.56 7.79
CA VAL A 231 1.61 -14.79 7.04
C VAL A 231 0.38 -15.31 6.28
N ALA A 232 0.57 -16.12 5.24
CA ALA A 232 -0.56 -16.68 4.49
C ALA A 232 -1.38 -17.65 5.36
N ALA A 233 -2.71 -17.58 5.29
CA ALA A 233 -3.60 -18.45 6.04
C ALA A 233 -3.49 -19.93 5.61
N SER A 234 -3.18 -20.16 4.33
CA SER A 234 -3.00 -21.50 3.77
C SER A 234 -1.70 -22.18 4.23
N ASN A 235 -0.65 -21.40 4.50
CA ASN A 235 0.62 -21.90 4.99
C ASN A 235 1.43 -20.77 5.68
N PRO A 236 1.63 -20.84 7.00
CA PRO A 236 2.31 -19.78 7.75
C PRO A 236 3.82 -19.65 7.43
N LYS A 237 4.39 -20.57 6.65
CA LYS A 237 5.76 -20.45 6.12
C LYS A 237 5.83 -19.58 4.85
N ILE A 238 4.70 -19.28 4.23
CA ILE A 238 4.64 -18.43 3.04
C ILE A 238 4.52 -16.98 3.49
N LEU A 239 5.54 -16.21 3.16
CA LEU A 239 5.54 -14.76 3.31
C LEU A 239 4.66 -14.14 2.25
N VAL A 240 3.68 -13.35 2.68
CA VAL A 240 2.88 -12.50 1.79
C VAL A 240 3.73 -11.29 1.43
N ILE A 241 4.52 -11.35 0.36
CA ILE A 241 5.35 -10.22 -0.06
C ILE A 241 4.51 -9.36 -1.00
N ALA A 242 4.27 -8.09 -0.64
CA ALA A 242 3.77 -7.11 -1.58
C ALA A 242 4.83 -6.97 -2.69
N VAL A 243 4.54 -7.56 -3.85
CA VAL A 243 5.46 -7.56 -4.98
C VAL A 243 5.53 -6.15 -5.52
N ASN A 244 6.73 -5.71 -5.89
CA ASN A 244 7.09 -4.33 -6.21
C ASN A 244 6.33 -3.64 -7.37
N ASN A 245 5.23 -4.19 -7.92
CA ASN A 245 4.44 -3.57 -9.01
C ASN A 245 3.09 -4.29 -9.27
N SER A 246 2.14 -4.33 -8.32
CA SER A 246 0.79 -4.89 -8.59
C SER A 246 -0.31 -3.83 -8.61
N LEU A 247 -0.05 -2.75 -9.35
CA LEU A 247 -0.98 -1.65 -9.58
C LEU A 247 -2.24 -1.97 -10.40
N PRO A 248 -2.29 -2.98 -11.31
CA PRO A 248 -3.47 -3.16 -12.16
C PRO A 248 -4.77 -3.39 -11.39
N ARG A 249 -4.70 -4.10 -10.26
CA ARG A 249 -5.89 -4.36 -9.42
C ARG A 249 -6.26 -3.18 -8.54
N ASP A 250 -5.28 -2.47 -7.99
CA ASP A 250 -5.52 -1.24 -7.23
C ASP A 250 -6.15 -0.13 -8.12
N PHE A 251 -5.71 0.00 -9.37
CA PHE A 251 -6.32 0.90 -10.35
C PHE A 251 -7.73 0.44 -10.78
N SER A 252 -7.94 -0.86 -10.95
CA SER A 252 -9.28 -1.40 -11.22
C SER A 252 -10.24 -1.10 -10.08
N ARG A 253 -9.78 -1.18 -8.82
CA ARG A 253 -10.56 -0.81 -7.63
C ARG A 253 -10.88 0.67 -7.61
N THR A 254 -9.93 1.53 -8.00
CA THR A 254 -10.16 2.97 -8.21
C THR A 254 -11.28 3.24 -9.22
N ASN A 255 -11.24 2.55 -10.36
CA ASN A 255 -12.29 2.65 -11.39
C ASN A 255 -13.67 2.21 -10.89
N LEU A 256 -13.74 1.12 -10.12
CA LEU A 256 -15.00 0.66 -9.53
C LEU A 256 -15.58 1.68 -8.55
N VAL A 257 -14.73 2.28 -7.71
CA VAL A 257 -15.15 3.19 -6.65
C VAL A 257 -15.57 4.58 -7.17
N TYR A 258 -14.88 5.08 -8.20
CA TYR A 258 -15.06 6.45 -8.71
C TYR A 258 -15.67 6.53 -10.11
N CYS A 259 -15.32 5.62 -11.01
CA CYS A 259 -15.65 5.74 -12.44
C CYS A 259 -16.94 5.02 -12.84
N SER A 260 -17.46 4.13 -11.99
CA SER A 260 -18.77 3.52 -12.19
C SER A 260 -19.89 4.55 -11.95
N ASN A 261 -20.97 4.43 -12.73
CA ASN A 261 -22.15 5.30 -12.66
C ASN A 261 -23.04 4.97 -11.46
#